data_AF-A0A6L8GKS4-F1
#
_entry.id   AF-A0A6L8GKS4-F1
#
_cell.length_a   1.000
_cell.length_b   1.000
_cell.length_c   1.000
_cell.angle_alpha   90.00
_cell.angle_beta   90.00
_cell.angle_gamma   90.00
#
_symmetry.space_group_name_H-M   'P 1'
#
loop_
_entity.id
_entity.type
_entity.pdbx_description
1 polymer ?
#
loop_
_entity_poly.entity_id
_entity_poly.type
_entity_poly.pdbx_seq_one_letter_code
_entity_poly.pdbx_strand_id
1 'polypeptide(L)'
;AKGLAERPIILKHALRNAVIPVLTIMAGQIAFVFGGTVIVEQIFRLPGMGRLTLESVRISDYPIVQATVLVMAIVFVLVNLAVDLAYGLIDPRIRYS
;
A
#
# COMPACT_ATOMS: atom_id res chain seq x y z
N ALA A 1 42.46 9.81 -4.08
CA ALA A 1 41.72 8.67 -3.49
C ALA A 1 41.30 9.04 -2.07
N LYS A 2 40.02 9.42 -1.85
CA LYS A 2 39.53 9.84 -0.52
C LYS A 2 38.86 8.63 0.15
N GLY A 3 39.61 7.98 1.05
CA GLY A 3 39.19 6.81 1.83
C GLY A 3 38.08 7.13 2.84
N LEU A 4 36.86 7.27 2.34
CA LEU A 4 35.64 7.34 3.14
C LEU A 4 34.93 6.00 3.01
N ALA A 5 34.65 5.36 4.15
CA ALA A 5 33.96 4.08 4.22
C ALA A 5 32.71 4.10 3.32
N GLU A 6 32.61 3.16 2.38
CA GLU A 6 31.55 3.14 1.35
C GLU A 6 30.17 2.77 1.94
N ARG A 7 30.16 2.02 3.04
CA ARG A 7 28.94 1.47 3.65
C ARG A 7 27.90 2.50 4.10
N PRO A 8 28.26 3.62 4.77
CA PRO A 8 27.29 4.64 5.17
C PRO A 8 26.77 5.46 3.97
N ILE A 9 27.55 5.57 2.89
CA ILE A 9 27.20 6.38 1.71
C ILE A 9 26.22 5.62 0.82
N ILE A 10 26.45 4.32 0.61
CA ILE A 10 25.56 3.43 -0.15
C ILE A 10 24.19 3.35 0.53
N LEU A 11 24.13 3.11 1.85
CA LEU A 11 22.85 3.12 2.57
C LEU A 11 22.14 4.48 2.47
N LYS A 12 22.87 5.60 2.59
CA LYS A 12 22.31 6.97 2.57
C LYS A 12 21.77 7.41 1.20
N HIS A 13 22.45 7.10 0.11
CA HIS A 13 22.01 7.50 -1.25
C HIS A 13 21.10 6.46 -1.89
N ALA A 14 21.37 5.16 -1.68
CA ALA A 14 20.55 4.11 -2.26
C ALA A 14 19.16 4.04 -1.62
N LEU A 15 19.00 4.19 -0.29
CA LEU A 15 17.66 4.23 0.30
C LEU A 15 16.85 5.43 -0.22
N ARG A 16 17.41 6.64 -0.19
CA ARG A 16 16.68 7.85 -0.61
C ARG A 16 16.21 7.79 -2.08
N ASN A 17 17.00 7.16 -2.96
CA ASN A 17 16.62 6.95 -4.37
C ASN A 17 15.76 5.69 -4.61
N ALA A 18 15.81 4.70 -3.71
CA ALA A 18 14.98 3.50 -3.79
C ALA A 18 13.57 3.70 -3.19
N VAL A 19 13.37 4.69 -2.33
CA VAL A 19 12.07 4.96 -1.68
C VAL A 19 10.97 5.31 -2.69
N ILE A 20 11.28 6.14 -3.70
CA ILE A 20 10.32 6.57 -4.73
C ILE A 20 9.80 5.34 -5.53
N PRO A 21 10.65 4.46 -6.08
CA PRO A 21 10.17 3.28 -6.78
C PRO A 21 9.51 2.25 -5.86
N VAL A 22 9.96 2.08 -4.61
CA VAL A 22 9.34 1.10 -3.70
C VAL A 22 7.92 1.51 -3.33
N LEU A 23 7.66 2.78 -3.01
CA LEU A 23 6.29 3.26 -2.75
C LEU A 23 5.37 3.04 -3.96
N THR A 24 5.89 3.33 -5.16
CA THR A 24 5.15 3.16 -6.42
C THR A 24 4.82 1.68 -6.68
N ILE A 25 5.77 0.78 -6.43
CA ILE A 25 5.58 -0.67 -6.61
C ILE A 25 4.62 -1.23 -5.54
N MET A 26 4.76 -0.80 -4.28
CA MET A 26 3.93 -1.26 -3.17
C MET A 26 2.45 -0.89 -3.38
N ALA A 27 2.17 0.32 -3.89
CA ALA A 27 0.81 0.73 -4.24
C ALA A 27 0.18 -0.22 -5.28
N GLY A 28 0.93 -0.60 -6.31
CA GLY A 28 0.48 -1.57 -7.32
C GLY A 28 0.27 -2.98 -6.75
N GLN A 29 1.16 -3.44 -5.87
CA GLN A 29 1.05 -4.77 -5.26
C GLN A 29 -0.15 -4.89 -4.31
N ILE A 30 -0.44 -3.85 -3.54
CA ILE A 30 -1.63 -3.82 -2.69
C ILE A 30 -2.89 -3.89 -3.56
N ALA A 31 -2.99 -3.09 -4.62
CA ALA A 31 -4.11 -3.14 -5.55
C ALA A 31 -4.27 -4.54 -6.19
N PHE A 32 -3.16 -5.19 -6.55
CA PHE A 32 -3.16 -6.55 -7.08
C PHE A 32 -3.70 -7.58 -6.07
N VAL A 33 -3.26 -7.53 -4.81
CA VAL A 33 -3.73 -8.44 -3.76
C VAL A 33 -5.21 -8.22 -3.45
N PHE A 34 -5.66 -6.97 -3.39
CA PHE A 34 -7.09 -6.65 -3.23
C PHE A 34 -7.92 -7.22 -4.39
N GLY A 35 -7.48 -7.01 -5.64
CA GLY A 35 -8.15 -7.56 -6.83
C GLY A 35 -8.21 -9.09 -6.83
N GLY A 36 -7.11 -9.76 -6.47
CA GLY A 36 -7.07 -11.22 -6.34
C GLY A 36 -7.99 -11.75 -5.24
N THR A 37 -8.08 -11.03 -4.11
CA THR A 37 -8.95 -11.40 -2.98
C THR A 37 -10.41 -11.37 -3.38
N VAL A 38 -10.84 -10.40 -4.20
CA VAL A 38 -12.23 -10.35 -4.71
C VAL A 38 -12.58 -11.61 -5.51
N ILE A 39 -11.66 -12.12 -6.33
CA ILE A 39 -11.87 -13.36 -7.10
C ILE A 39 -12.03 -14.55 -6.17
N VAL A 40 -11.18 -14.65 -5.14
CA VAL A 40 -11.26 -15.72 -4.13
C VAL A 40 -12.58 -15.65 -3.35
N GLU A 41 -13.03 -14.46 -2.95
CA GLU A 41 -14.33 -14.25 -2.29
C GLU A 41 -15.51 -14.76 -3.13
N GLN A 42 -15.46 -14.54 -4.46
CA GLN A 42 -16.49 -14.98 -5.38
C GLN A 42 -16.51 -16.50 -5.57
N ILE A 43 -15.34 -17.12 -5.78
CA ILE A 43 -15.22 -18.56 -6.03
C ILE A 43 -15.65 -19.36 -4.79
N PHE A 44 -15.15 -18.98 -3.62
CA PHE A 44 -15.42 -19.69 -2.36
C PHE A 44 -16.68 -19.21 -1.65
N ARG A 45 -17.43 -18.27 -2.22
CA ARG A 45 -18.63 -17.65 -1.64
C ARG A 45 -18.40 -17.10 -0.23
N LEU A 46 -17.19 -16.62 0.06
CA LEU A 46 -16.88 -16.01 1.35
C LEU A 46 -17.58 -14.63 1.46
N PRO A 47 -18.11 -14.27 2.63
CA PRO A 47 -18.66 -12.94 2.85
C PRO A 47 -17.52 -11.92 2.94
N GLY A 48 -17.35 -11.11 1.90
CA GLY A 48 -16.29 -10.11 1.81
C GLY A 48 -16.71 -8.83 1.09
N MET A 49 -15.96 -7.76 1.34
CA MET A 49 -16.29 -6.42 0.83
C MET A 49 -16.15 -6.32 -0.69
N GLY A 50 -15.23 -7.10 -1.29
CA GLY A 50 -15.03 -7.12 -2.73
C GLY A 50 -16.23 -7.73 -3.46
N ARG A 51 -16.72 -8.85 -2.95
CA ARG A 51 -17.95 -9.48 -3.45
C ARG A 51 -19.17 -8.58 -3.29
N LEU A 52 -19.34 -7.95 -2.11
CA LEU A 52 -20.43 -7.00 -1.86
C LEU A 52 -20.43 -5.85 -2.85
N THR A 53 -19.26 -5.26 -3.11
CA THR A 53 -19.13 -4.16 -4.08
C THR A 53 -19.54 -4.59 -5.49
N LEU A 54 -19.10 -5.76 -5.95
CA LEU A 54 -19.47 -6.28 -7.27
C LEU A 54 -20.97 -6.59 -7.39
N GLU A 55 -21.58 -7.07 -6.32
CA GLU A 55 -23.02 -7.33 -6.27
C GLU A 55 -23.81 -6.02 -6.31
N SER A 56 -23.43 -5.02 -5.51
CA SER A 56 -24.02 -3.69 -5.51
C SER A 56 -23.88 -2.96 -6.84
N VAL A 57 -22.75 -3.11 -7.54
CA VAL A 57 -22.60 -2.59 -8.92
C VAL A 57 -23.62 -3.24 -9.86
N ARG A 58 -23.86 -4.56 -9.72
CA ARG A 58 -24.79 -5.30 -10.59
C ARG A 58 -26.24 -4.87 -10.39
N ILE A 59 -26.63 -4.58 -9.15
CA ILE A 59 -27.99 -4.07 -8.82
C ILE A 59 -28.09 -2.54 -8.89
N SER A 60 -27.02 -1.86 -9.32
CA SER A 60 -26.94 -0.39 -9.40
C SER A 60 -27.23 0.32 -8.07
N ASP A 61 -26.84 -0.31 -6.97
CA ASP A 61 -26.92 0.28 -5.62
C ASP A 61 -25.69 1.16 -5.36
N TYR A 62 -25.73 2.37 -5.92
CA TYR A 62 -24.66 3.35 -5.84
C TYR A 62 -24.25 3.72 -4.40
N PRO A 63 -25.18 3.88 -3.43
CA PRO A 63 -24.81 4.14 -2.03
C PRO A 63 -23.88 3.08 -1.43
N ILE A 64 -24.18 1.80 -1.65
CA ILE A 64 -23.34 0.71 -1.11
C ILE A 64 -21.98 0.68 -1.80
N VAL A 65 -21.94 0.87 -3.13
CA VAL A 65 -20.68 0.95 -3.88
C VAL A 65 -19.82 2.11 -3.38
N GLN A 66 -20.40 3.28 -3.15
CA GLN A 66 -19.66 4.44 -2.66
C GLN A 66 -19.13 4.20 -1.25
N ALA A 67 -19.93 3.59 -0.37
CA ALA A 67 -19.52 3.25 0.98
C ALA A 67 -18.36 2.25 1.01
N THR A 68 -18.42 1.18 0.22
CA THR A 68 -17.35 0.18 0.17
C THR A 68 -16.07 0.75 -0.43
N VAL A 69 -16.16 1.54 -1.51
CA VAL A 69 -15.01 2.23 -2.11
C VAL A 69 -14.37 3.19 -1.12
N LEU A 70 -15.17 3.96 -0.36
CA LEU A 70 -14.65 4.87 0.66
C LEU A 70 -13.89 4.13 1.76
N VAL A 71 -14.44 3.02 2.26
CA VAL A 71 -13.78 2.18 3.28
C VAL A 71 -12.47 1.61 2.73
N MET A 72 -12.47 1.08 1.50
CA MET A 72 -11.25 0.56 0.88
C MET A 72 -10.19 1.65 0.68
N ALA A 73 -10.60 2.86 0.29
CA ALA A 73 -9.70 4.00 0.15
C ALA A 73 -9.07 4.41 1.49
N ILE A 74 -9.85 4.45 2.58
CA ILE A 74 -9.34 4.74 3.91
C ILE A 74 -8.31 3.69 4.34
N VAL A 75 -8.62 2.40 4.17
CA VAL A 75 -7.69 1.30 4.47
C VAL A 75 -6.41 1.46 3.66
N PHE A 76 -6.52 1.77 2.37
CA PHE A 76 -5.37 1.98 1.51
C PHE A 76 -4.49 3.13 2.00
N VAL A 77 -5.08 4.26 2.36
CA VAL A 77 -4.36 5.42 2.93
C VAL A 77 -3.69 5.05 4.25
N LEU A 78 -4.37 4.30 5.14
CA LEU A 78 -3.79 3.85 6.41
C LEU A 78 -2.62 2.91 6.21
N VAL A 79 -2.69 2.00 5.24
CA VAL A 79 -1.57 1.11 4.91
C VAL A 79 -0.40 1.91 4.34
N ASN A 80 -0.64 2.86 3.43
CA ASN A 80 0.43 3.73 2.93
C ASN A 80 1.07 4.54 4.06
N LEU A 81 0.26 5.10 4.96
CA LEU A 81 0.77 5.81 6.14
C LEU A 81 1.57 4.89 7.07
N ALA A 82 1.12 3.65 7.28
CA ALA A 82 1.85 2.67 8.07
C ALA A 82 3.19 2.29 7.43
N VAL A 83 3.22 2.18 6.11
CA VAL A 83 4.44 1.96 5.32
C VAL A 83 5.39 3.16 5.47
N ASP A 84 4.88 4.39 5.31
CA ASP A 84 5.67 5.62 5.51
C ASP A 84 6.22 5.74 6.93
N LEU A 85 5.42 5.37 7.94
CA LEU A 85 5.84 5.36 9.34
C LEU A 85 6.87 4.27 9.62
N ALA A 86 6.68 3.06 9.08
CA ALA A 86 7.65 1.98 9.17
C ALA A 86 8.98 2.38 8.51
N TYR A 87 8.93 3.12 7.41
CA TYR A 87 10.12 3.76 6.84
C TYR A 87 10.76 4.76 7.79
N GLY A 88 9.98 5.65 8.40
CA GLY A 88 10.49 6.60 9.38
C GLY A 88 11.10 5.97 10.64
N LEU A 89 10.68 4.74 10.98
CA LEU A 89 11.23 3.94 12.07
C LEU A 89 12.49 3.17 11.66
N ILE A 90 12.55 2.64 10.43
CA ILE A 90 13.69 1.89 9.91
C ILE A 90 14.86 2.83 9.53
N ASP A 91 14.58 4.09 9.20
CA ASP A 91 15.61 5.13 8.99
C ASP A 91 15.90 5.90 10.30
N PRO A 92 17.01 5.63 11.03
CA PRO A 92 17.29 6.23 12.33
C PRO A 92 17.78 7.68 12.28
N ARG A 93 17.78 8.36 11.12
CA ARG A 93 18.32 9.73 10.95
C ARG A 93 17.32 10.84 10.58
N ILE A 94 16.00 10.59 10.64
CA ILE A 94 15.00 11.70 10.69
C ILE A 94 15.00 12.40 12.06
N ARG A 95 15.71 11.82 13.05
CA ARG A 95 16.00 12.50 14.31
C ARG A 95 17.16 13.47 14.08
N TYR A 96 16.77 14.72 13.81
CA TYR A 96 17.55 15.97 13.84
C TYR A 96 18.98 15.85 14.41
N SER A 97 19.96 16.25 13.58
CA SER A 97 20.90 17.33 13.92
C SER A 97 21.41 17.99 12.65
#